data_AF-A0AAU1SBY6-F1
#
_entry.id   AF-A0AAU1SBY6-F1
#
_cell.length_a   1.000
_cell.length_b   1.000
_cell.length_c   1.000
_cell.angle_alpha   90.00
_cell.angle_beta   90.00
_cell.angle_gamma   90.00
#
_symmetry.space_group_name_H-M   'P 1'
#
loop_
_entity.id
_entity.type
_entity.pdbx_description
1 polymer ?
#
loop_
_entity_poly.entity_id
_entity_poly.type
_entity_poly.pdbx_seq_one_letter_code
_entity_poly.pdbx_strand_id
1 'polypeptide(L)'
;MDRDVPFADQIGTMKELKNEGKIAHVGLSEASVEQIEAAGDRRRRRRAEHLTTCTWEAVLAYCTRERIPFVAWFPTMNGALAEPGGGGAQVAAETGSTPAQVALAWLLARSDMLCPIPRHVLTPAP
;
A
#
# COMPACT_ATOMS: atom_id res chain seq x y z
N MET A 1 -12.95 -2.18 6.51
CA MET A 1 -13.93 -1.11 6.87
C MET A 1 -14.98 -1.67 7.81
N ASP A 2 -15.66 -0.82 8.58
CA ASP A 2 -16.75 -1.27 9.46
C ASP A 2 -17.93 -1.79 8.61
N ARG A 3 -18.57 -2.88 9.06
CA ARG A 3 -19.72 -3.52 8.42
C ARG A 3 -21.04 -3.10 9.07
N ASP A 4 -21.00 -2.62 10.30
CA ASP A 4 -22.18 -2.25 11.09
C ASP A 4 -22.57 -0.78 10.87
N VAL A 5 -21.67 0.02 10.28
CA VAL A 5 -21.90 1.42 9.89
C VAL A 5 -21.96 1.55 8.35
N PRO A 6 -22.97 2.19 7.75
CA PRO A 6 -23.02 2.42 6.31
C PRO A 6 -21.78 3.15 5.79
N PHE A 7 -21.25 2.70 4.65
CA PHE A 7 -20.03 3.28 4.07
C PHE A 7 -20.16 4.77 3.74
N ALA A 8 -21.35 5.22 3.34
CA ALA A 8 -21.63 6.62 3.09
C ALA A 8 -21.41 7.49 4.34
N ASP A 9 -21.79 7.00 5.52
CA ASP A 9 -21.70 7.73 6.80
C ASP A 9 -20.25 7.77 7.30
N GLN A 10 -19.52 6.65 7.16
CA GLN A 10 -18.07 6.58 7.40
C GLN A 10 -17.33 7.63 6.54
N ILE A 11 -17.63 7.72 5.24
CA ILE A 11 -17.02 8.70 4.31
C ILE A 11 -17.53 10.13 4.57
N GLY A 12 -18.79 10.31 4.95
CA GLY A 12 -19.39 11.60 5.31
C GLY A 12 -18.65 12.26 6.45
N THR A 13 -18.46 11.52 7.55
CA THR A 13 -17.71 11.95 8.73
C THR A 13 -16.28 12.40 8.37
N MET A 14 -15.59 11.64 7.51
CA MET A 14 -14.24 11.99 7.05
C MET A 14 -14.21 13.22 6.11
N LYS A 15 -15.31 13.50 5.39
CA LYS A 15 -15.47 14.71 4.58
C LYS A 15 -15.72 15.94 5.47
N GLU A 16 -16.52 15.80 6.52
CA GLU A 16 -16.79 16.85 7.51
C GLU A 16 -15.51 17.28 8.23
N LEU A 17 -14.77 16.33 8.84
CA LEU A 17 -13.48 16.60 9.50
C LEU A 17 -12.47 17.30 8.58
N LYS A 18 -12.51 17.01 7.27
CA LYS A 18 -11.67 17.69 6.29
C LYS A 18 -12.16 19.10 5.95
N ASN A 19 -13.47 19.31 5.87
CA ASN A 19 -14.05 20.62 5.60
C ASN A 19 -13.90 21.58 6.80
N GLU A 20 -13.90 21.05 8.02
CA GLU A 20 -13.52 21.76 9.26
C GLU A 20 -12.00 22.04 9.37
N GLY A 21 -11.18 21.56 8.43
CA GLY A 21 -9.73 21.74 8.43
C GLY A 21 -8.96 20.85 9.43
N LYS A 22 -9.63 19.95 10.16
CA LYS A 22 -9.00 19.06 11.15
C LYS A 22 -8.09 18.00 10.50
N ILE A 23 -8.40 17.56 9.27
CA ILE A 23 -7.56 16.61 8.52
C ILE A 23 -7.29 17.05 7.09
N ALA A 24 -6.04 16.90 6.63
CA ALA A 24 -5.65 17.28 5.28
C ALA A 24 -6.05 16.26 4.20
N HIS A 25 -6.11 14.96 4.53
CA HIS A 25 -6.30 13.86 3.59
C HIS A 25 -7.17 12.75 4.18
N VAL A 26 -7.79 11.95 3.31
CA VAL A 26 -8.58 10.77 3.67
C VAL A 26 -7.99 9.58 2.92
N GLY A 27 -7.57 8.55 3.67
CA GLY A 27 -7.14 7.26 3.13
C GLY A 27 -8.22 6.20 3.31
N LEU A 28 -8.09 5.09 2.60
CA LEU A 28 -8.89 3.88 2.76
C LEU A 28 -7.93 2.70 2.90
N SER A 29 -8.17 1.82 3.86
CA SER A 29 -7.43 0.57 4.00
C SER A 29 -8.34 -0.60 3.65
N GLU A 30 -7.79 -1.60 2.95
CA GLU A 30 -8.49 -2.82 2.52
C GLU A 30 -9.76 -2.54 1.69
N ALA A 31 -9.73 -1.49 0.86
CA ALA A 31 -10.85 -1.10 0.02
C ALA A 31 -10.77 -1.70 -1.40
N SER A 32 -11.92 -2.11 -1.95
CA SER A 32 -12.05 -2.53 -3.35
C SER A 32 -12.06 -1.32 -4.30
N VAL A 33 -11.93 -1.57 -5.61
CA VAL A 33 -12.00 -0.50 -6.64
C VAL A 33 -13.34 0.25 -6.56
N GLU A 34 -14.44 -0.49 -6.42
CA GLU A 34 -15.81 0.04 -6.32
C GLU A 34 -15.97 0.93 -5.08
N GLN A 35 -15.32 0.58 -3.96
CA GLN A 35 -15.32 1.39 -2.74
C GLN A 35 -14.45 2.66 -2.89
N ILE A 36 -13.33 2.58 -3.61
CA ILE A 36 -12.48 3.74 -3.91
C ILE A 36 -13.22 4.71 -4.86
N GLU A 37 -13.96 4.19 -5.85
CA GLU A 37 -14.85 4.95 -6.73
C GLU A 37 -15.98 5.61 -5.95
N ALA A 38 -16.75 4.83 -5.17
CA ALA A 38 -17.88 5.32 -4.37
C ALA A 38 -17.47 6.34 -3.30
N ALA A 39 -16.24 6.29 -2.79
CA ALA A 39 -15.71 7.29 -1.87
C ALA A 39 -15.57 8.69 -2.49
N GLY A 40 -15.58 8.80 -3.83
CA GLY A 40 -15.91 9.99 -4.63
C GLY A 40 -15.27 11.32 -4.21
N ASP A 41 -14.08 11.61 -4.75
CA ASP A 41 -13.54 12.97 -4.97
C ASP A 41 -12.25 12.87 -5.82
N ARG A 42 -12.30 13.32 -7.09
CA ARG A 42 -11.17 13.28 -8.04
C ARG A 42 -10.06 14.29 -7.75
N ARG A 43 -10.27 15.28 -6.86
CA ARG A 43 -9.29 16.35 -6.57
C ARG A 43 -8.52 16.16 -5.27
N ARG A 44 -8.74 15.07 -4.53
CA ARG A 44 -8.13 14.84 -3.20
C ARG A 44 -7.24 13.60 -3.23
N ARG A 45 -5.93 13.78 -2.97
CA ARG A 45 -4.97 12.66 -2.83
C ARG A 45 -5.48 11.69 -1.77
N ARG A 46 -5.76 10.45 -2.19
CA ARG A 46 -6.14 9.32 -1.34
C ARG A 46 -4.90 8.47 -1.04
N ARG A 47 -4.94 7.71 0.04
CA ARG A 47 -3.93 6.70 0.39
C ARG A 47 -4.67 5.35 0.45
N ALA A 48 -4.31 4.40 -0.40
CA ALA A 48 -4.93 3.06 -0.42
C ALA A 48 -3.95 2.02 0.15
N GLU A 49 -4.30 1.30 1.21
CA GLU A 49 -3.41 0.31 1.85
C GLU A 49 -3.90 -1.13 1.66
N HIS A 50 -3.02 -2.04 1.23
CA HIS A 50 -3.30 -3.48 1.18
C HIS A 50 -2.04 -4.38 1.09
N LEU A 51 -2.14 -5.62 1.59
CA LEU A 51 -1.27 -6.74 1.22
C LEU A 51 -1.98 -8.10 1.37
N THR A 52 -1.60 -9.07 0.53
CA THR A 52 -1.99 -10.51 0.55
C THR A 52 -3.43 -10.92 0.16
N THR A 53 -3.77 -10.79 -1.13
CA THR A 53 -4.34 -11.85 -2.02
C THR A 53 -4.49 -11.29 -3.44
N CYS A 54 -4.87 -12.08 -4.45
CA CYS A 54 -4.81 -11.72 -5.90
C CYS A 54 -5.71 -10.53 -6.38
N THR A 55 -6.12 -9.65 -5.47
CA THR A 55 -6.94 -8.44 -5.71
C THR A 55 -6.12 -7.15 -5.73
N TRP A 56 -4.91 -7.14 -5.14
CA TRP A 56 -4.10 -5.91 -5.02
C TRP A 56 -3.60 -5.36 -6.35
N GLU A 57 -3.39 -6.20 -7.36
CA GLU A 57 -2.91 -5.73 -8.67
C GLU A 57 -3.96 -4.89 -9.40
N ALA A 58 -5.24 -5.24 -9.29
CA ALA A 58 -6.34 -4.44 -9.85
C ALA A 58 -6.48 -3.09 -9.12
N VAL A 59 -6.36 -3.08 -7.79
CA VAL A 59 -6.37 -1.85 -6.98
C VAL A 59 -5.14 -0.99 -7.29
N LEU A 60 -3.95 -1.57 -7.42
CA LEU A 60 -2.74 -0.83 -7.81
C LEU A 60 -2.83 -0.27 -9.22
N ALA A 61 -3.35 -1.02 -10.18
CA ALA A 61 -3.56 -0.55 -11.56
C ALA A 61 -4.56 0.62 -11.60
N TYR A 62 -5.67 0.51 -10.85
CA TYR A 62 -6.63 1.60 -10.67
C TYR A 62 -5.96 2.82 -10.03
N CYS A 63 -5.26 2.65 -8.91
CA CYS A 63 -4.55 3.72 -8.21
C CYS A 63 -3.49 4.40 -9.08
N THR A 64 -2.76 3.64 -9.89
CA THR A 64 -1.78 4.17 -10.85
C THR A 64 -2.47 5.02 -11.91
N ARG A 65 -3.55 4.52 -12.53
CA ARG A 65 -4.33 5.22 -13.57
C ARG A 65 -4.95 6.52 -13.04
N GLU A 66 -5.60 6.47 -11.89
CA GLU A 66 -6.27 7.64 -11.28
C GLU A 66 -5.31 8.55 -10.47
N ARG A 67 -4.00 8.25 -10.48
CA ARG A 67 -2.96 8.95 -9.72
C ARG A 67 -3.26 9.11 -8.22
N ILE A 68 -3.77 8.03 -7.64
CA ILE A 68 -4.01 7.85 -6.21
C ILE A 68 -2.80 7.14 -5.58
N PRO A 69 -2.12 7.74 -4.58
CA PRO A 69 -1.10 7.04 -3.80
C PRO A 69 -1.59 5.70 -3.23
N PHE A 70 -0.88 4.62 -3.59
CA PHE A 70 -1.05 3.28 -3.05
C PHE A 70 0.09 2.99 -2.08
N VAL A 71 -0.20 2.30 -0.98
CA VAL A 71 0.76 2.08 0.11
C VAL A 71 0.78 0.62 0.52
N ALA A 72 1.94 -0.01 0.36
CA ALA A 72 2.08 -1.45 0.49
C ALA A 72 2.61 -1.87 1.87
N TRP A 73 1.78 -2.60 2.63
CA TRP A 73 1.97 -3.14 4.00
C TRP A 73 3.15 -2.54 4.76
N PHE A 74 4.14 -3.28 5.29
CA PHE A 74 4.47 -4.73 5.26
C PHE A 74 4.95 -5.40 3.94
N PRO A 75 5.81 -4.74 3.13
CA PRO A 75 6.26 -5.17 1.79
C PRO A 75 7.06 -6.47 1.70
N THR A 76 7.80 -6.83 2.75
CA THR A 76 8.79 -7.93 2.74
C THR A 76 8.23 -9.27 3.24
N MET A 77 6.94 -9.34 3.59
CA MET A 77 6.26 -10.53 4.11
C MET A 77 7.07 -11.21 5.25
N ASN A 78 7.45 -10.42 6.26
CA ASN A 78 8.27 -10.84 7.40
C ASN A 78 9.65 -11.45 7.06
N GLY A 79 10.20 -11.18 5.87
CA GLY A 79 11.45 -11.80 5.42
C GLY A 79 11.24 -13.07 4.59
N ALA A 80 10.02 -13.47 4.24
CA ALA A 80 9.80 -14.58 3.32
C ALA A 80 10.44 -14.35 1.93
N LEU A 81 10.54 -13.09 1.49
CA LEU A 81 11.29 -12.69 0.28
C LEU A 81 12.82 -12.65 0.49
N ALA A 82 13.27 -12.85 1.73
CA ALA A 82 14.66 -12.91 2.16
C ALA A 82 15.13 -14.30 2.59
N GLU A 83 14.26 -15.31 2.51
CA GLU A 83 14.62 -16.70 2.79
C GLU A 83 15.72 -17.19 1.84
N PRO A 84 16.75 -17.89 2.35
CA PRO A 84 17.81 -18.46 1.52
C PRO A 84 17.26 -19.35 0.40
N GLY A 85 17.73 -19.13 -0.84
CA GLY A 85 17.30 -19.90 -2.01
C GLY A 85 16.06 -19.36 -2.74
N GLY A 86 15.39 -18.33 -2.22
CA GLY A 86 14.36 -17.60 -2.97
C GLY A 86 14.96 -16.71 -4.08
N GLY A 87 14.16 -16.39 -5.11
CA GLY A 87 14.63 -15.53 -6.21
C GLY A 87 15.10 -14.13 -5.77
N GLY A 88 14.53 -13.60 -4.68
CA GLY A 88 15.01 -12.36 -4.04
C GLY A 88 16.41 -12.48 -3.44
N ALA A 89 16.79 -13.66 -2.93
CA ALA A 89 18.11 -13.94 -2.40
C ALA A 89 19.17 -14.13 -3.50
N GLN A 90 18.79 -14.71 -4.65
CA GLN A 90 19.68 -14.79 -5.81
C GLN A 90 20.02 -13.39 -6.35
N VAL A 91 19.01 -12.56 -6.63
CA VAL A 91 19.21 -11.19 -7.12
C VAL A 91 19.97 -10.33 -6.10
N ALA A 92 19.75 -10.56 -4.81
CA ALA A 92 20.52 -9.92 -3.74
C ALA A 92 22.02 -10.24 -3.84
N ALA A 93 22.38 -11.52 -3.99
CA ALA A 93 23.76 -11.95 -4.17
C ALA A 93 24.41 -11.41 -5.46
N GLU A 94 23.67 -11.40 -6.57
CA GLU A 94 24.15 -10.87 -7.87
C GLU A 94 24.38 -9.35 -7.86
N THR A 95 23.64 -8.60 -7.03
CA THR A 95 23.67 -7.13 -6.98
C THR A 95 24.41 -6.54 -5.77
N GLY A 96 24.89 -7.37 -4.84
CA GLY A 96 25.46 -6.92 -3.57
C GLY A 96 24.44 -6.23 -2.65
N SER A 97 23.14 -6.44 -2.87
CA SER A 97 22.04 -5.91 -2.07
C SER A 97 21.58 -6.91 -1.01
N THR A 98 20.80 -6.46 -0.04
CA THR A 98 20.01 -7.37 0.81
C THR A 98 18.71 -7.80 0.09
N PRO A 99 18.15 -8.98 0.39
CA PRO A 99 16.88 -9.39 -0.21
C PRO A 99 15.71 -8.46 0.16
N ALA A 100 15.78 -7.79 1.31
CA ALA A 100 14.81 -6.76 1.70
C ALA A 100 14.88 -5.53 0.77
N GLN A 101 16.09 -5.10 0.36
CA GLN A 101 16.26 -4.05 -0.65
C GLN A 101 15.75 -4.50 -2.02
N VAL A 102 16.00 -5.76 -2.43
CA VAL A 102 15.45 -6.32 -3.68
C VAL A 102 13.93 -6.32 -3.68
N ALA A 103 13.29 -6.77 -2.58
CA ALA A 103 11.84 -6.76 -2.44
C ALA A 103 11.24 -5.34 -2.50
N LEU A 104 11.88 -4.36 -1.84
CA LEU A 104 11.48 -2.96 -1.90
C LEU A 104 11.65 -2.36 -3.30
N ALA A 105 12.78 -2.63 -3.96
CA ALA A 105 13.04 -2.19 -5.33
C ALA A 105 12.03 -2.77 -6.32
N TRP A 106 11.69 -4.06 -6.18
CA TRP A 106 10.66 -4.70 -7.01
C TRP A 106 9.29 -4.06 -6.83
N LEU A 107 8.87 -3.75 -5.60
CA LEU A 107 7.60 -3.06 -5.35
C LEU A 107 7.58 -1.63 -5.89
N LEU A 108 8.65 -0.86 -5.66
CA LEU A 108 8.79 0.50 -6.18
C LEU A 108 8.78 0.53 -7.72
N ALA A 109 9.33 -0.50 -8.37
CA ALA A 109 9.29 -0.64 -9.82
C ALA A 109 7.89 -0.90 -10.41
N ARG A 110 6.88 -1.22 -9.58
CA ARG A 110 5.52 -1.53 -10.07
C ARG A 110 4.65 -0.31 -10.37
N SER A 111 4.91 0.85 -9.77
CA SER A 111 4.13 2.08 -9.98
C SER A 111 4.80 3.30 -9.34
N ASP A 112 4.75 4.45 -10.03
CA ASP A 112 5.14 5.76 -9.46
C ASP A 112 4.23 6.21 -8.31
N MET A 113 3.05 5.58 -8.17
CA MET A 113 2.10 5.84 -7.10
C MET A 113 2.29 4.90 -5.89
N LEU A 114 3.19 3.90 -5.93
CA LEU A 114 3.40 2.95 -4.84
C LEU A 114 4.45 3.45 -3.83
N CYS A 115 4.06 3.58 -2.56
CA CYS A 115 4.94 3.92 -1.45
C CYS A 115 4.89 2.79 -0.38
N PRO A 116 5.90 1.91 -0.28
CA PRO A 116 5.89 0.83 0.70
C PRO A 116 6.17 1.36 2.12
N ILE A 117 5.57 0.77 3.17
CA ILE A 117 5.99 1.03 4.56
C ILE A 117 6.83 -0.17 5.05
N PRO A 118 8.17 -0.13 4.91
CA PRO A 118 9.02 -1.18 5.50
C PRO A 118 8.87 -1.16 7.02
N ARG A 119 8.63 -2.34 7.60
CA ARG A 119 8.88 -2.56 9.03
C ARG A 119 10.37 -2.80 9.23
N HIS A 120 10.93 -2.25 10.30
CA HIS A 120 12.27 -2.63 10.75
C HIS A 120 12.32 -4.13 11.09
N VAL A 121 13.13 -4.90 10.36
CA VAL A 121 13.49 -6.26 10.75
C VAL A 121 14.80 -6.17 11.54
N LEU A 122 14.79 -6.61 12.80
CA LEU A 122 16.01 -6.80 13.57
C LEU A 122 16.79 -7.97 12.96
N THR A 123 17.69 -7.68 12.02
CA THR A 123 18.82 -8.57 11.78
C THR A 123 19.66 -8.61 13.07
N PRO A 124 19.95 -9.79 13.65
CA PRO A 124 20.96 -9.87 14.69
C PRO A 124 22.28 -9.32 14.15
N ALA A 125 23.00 -8.58 14.99
CA ALA A 125 24.36 -8.14 14.66
C ALA A 125 25.28 -9.38 14.51
N PRO A 126 26.35 -9.28 13.68
CA PRO A 126 27.35 -10.34 13.55
C PRO A 126 28.12 -10.59 14.85
#